data_AF-A0A498M2I5-F1
#
_entry.id   AF-A0A498M2I5-F1
#
_cell.length_a   1.000
_cell.length_b   1.000
_cell.length_c   1.000
_cell.angle_alpha   90.00
_cell.angle_beta   90.00
_cell.angle_gamma   90.00
#
_symmetry.space_group_name_H-M   'P 1'
#
loop_
_entity.id
_entity.type
_entity.pdbx_description
1 polymer ?
#
loop_
_entity_poly.entity_id
_entity_poly.type
_entity_poly.pdbx_seq_one_letter_code
_entity_poly.pdbx_strand_id
1 'polypeptide(L)'
;MFAHIRDNHPLQFREIKSGHASSSAGSSSAEAIVQPTVQEAFQRQASYGPSSHRAKEINHAIAYCIAKDMIPIYTVAKPGFLKLMKTTVPLYKVPSQKFFSKTELPKMYNSLKEDVGKRIAQ
;
A
#
# COMPACT_ATOMS: atom_id res chain seq x y z
N MET A 1 -33.99 -3.59 8.08
CA MET A 1 -33.45 -4.82 8.71
C MET A 1 -33.33 -4.69 10.23
N PHE A 2 -32.69 -3.63 10.77
CA PHE A 2 -32.55 -3.44 12.24
C PHE A 2 -33.87 -3.30 13.02
N ALA A 3 -34.86 -2.58 12.48
CA ALA A 3 -36.17 -2.46 13.13
C ALA A 3 -36.89 -3.82 13.21
N HIS A 4 -36.84 -4.62 12.15
CA HIS A 4 -37.46 -5.95 12.13
C HIS A 4 -36.88 -6.89 13.22
N ILE A 5 -35.55 -6.89 13.41
CA ILE A 5 -34.89 -7.71 14.45
C ILE A 5 -35.24 -7.20 15.85
N ARG A 6 -35.28 -5.88 16.04
CA ARG A 6 -35.69 -5.26 17.31
C ARG A 6 -37.12 -5.60 17.68
N ASP A 7 -38.02 -5.55 16.71
CA ASP A 7 -39.46 -5.58 16.93
C ASP A 7 -40.01 -7.03 16.89
N ASN A 8 -39.35 -7.96 16.18
CA ASN A 8 -39.82 -9.35 16.00
C ASN A 8 -38.89 -10.42 16.61
N HIS A 9 -37.65 -10.07 16.95
CA HIS A 9 -36.67 -11.01 17.53
C HIS A 9 -35.97 -10.42 18.77
N PRO A 10 -36.71 -10.16 19.86
CA PRO A 10 -36.21 -9.40 21.01
C PRO A 10 -35.03 -10.08 21.74
N LEU A 11 -34.94 -11.41 21.71
CA LEU A 11 -33.83 -12.14 22.32
C LEU A 11 -32.52 -11.96 21.52
N GLN A 12 -32.59 -12.07 20.19
CA GLN A 12 -31.44 -11.83 19.31
C GLN A 12 -31.00 -10.37 19.37
N PHE A 13 -31.96 -9.44 19.43
CA PHE A 13 -31.66 -8.02 19.61
C PHE A 13 -30.92 -7.74 20.92
N ARG A 14 -31.31 -8.43 22.02
CA ARG A 14 -30.67 -8.30 23.32
C ARG A 14 -29.23 -8.84 23.30
N GLU A 15 -28.97 -9.97 22.65
CA GLU A 15 -27.62 -10.53 22.51
C GLU A 15 -26.70 -9.62 21.70
N ILE A 16 -27.20 -9.07 20.59
CA ILE A 16 -26.45 -8.11 19.76
C ILE A 16 -26.14 -6.84 20.54
N LYS A 17 -27.10 -6.35 21.34
CA LYS A 17 -26.89 -5.16 22.18
C LYS A 17 -25.94 -5.42 23.35
N SER A 18 -26.00 -6.60 23.99
CA SER A 18 -25.13 -6.94 25.11
C SER A 18 -23.69 -7.21 24.65
N GLY A 19 -23.49 -7.78 23.45
CA GLY A 19 -22.17 -7.96 22.84
C GLY A 19 -21.42 -6.65 22.58
N HIS A 20 -22.12 -5.50 22.59
CA HIS A 20 -21.52 -4.17 22.47
C HIS A 20 -21.28 -3.47 23.82
N ALA A 21 -21.91 -3.94 24.90
CA ALA A 21 -21.79 -3.35 26.24
C ALA A 21 -20.82 -4.11 27.16
N SER A 22 -20.38 -5.31 26.79
CA SER A 22 -19.48 -6.14 27.58
C SER A 22 -18.09 -6.25 26.95
N SER A 23 -17.35 -5.14 26.97
CA SER A 23 -15.88 -5.16 26.89
C SER A 23 -15.28 -4.05 27.76
N SER A 24 -15.52 -4.11 29.07
CA SER A 24 -14.86 -3.23 30.05
C SER A 24 -14.57 -3.95 31.36
N ALA A 25 -13.75 -5.02 31.31
CA ALA A 25 -12.97 -5.52 32.45
C ALA A 25 -12.01 -6.62 31.95
N GLY A 26 -10.80 -6.24 31.55
CA GLY A 26 -9.76 -7.19 31.13
C GLY A 26 -8.56 -6.47 30.52
N SER A 27 -7.59 -6.14 31.36
CA SER A 27 -6.31 -5.55 30.96
C SER A 27 -5.45 -6.57 30.21
N SER A 28 -5.16 -6.32 28.93
CA SER A 28 -3.83 -6.50 28.33
C SER A 28 -3.78 -5.75 27.00
N SER A 29 -2.70 -5.01 26.77
CA SER A 29 -2.48 -4.15 25.60
C SER A 29 -2.55 -4.92 24.28
N ALA A 30 -3.71 -4.87 23.64
CA ALA A 30 -3.88 -5.10 22.22
C ALA A 30 -4.73 -3.95 21.69
N GLU A 31 -4.17 -3.14 20.80
CA GLU A 31 -4.87 -2.02 20.18
C GLU A 31 -6.18 -2.54 19.59
N ALA A 32 -7.31 -2.10 20.14
CA ALA A 32 -8.62 -2.51 19.67
C ALA A 32 -8.75 -2.13 18.20
N ILE A 33 -8.86 -3.14 17.33
CA ILE A 33 -9.06 -2.92 15.89
C ILE A 33 -10.50 -2.43 15.71
N VAL A 34 -10.69 -1.11 15.75
CA VAL A 34 -11.97 -0.45 15.49
C VAL A 34 -12.21 -0.42 13.98
N GLN A 35 -13.38 -0.91 13.54
CA GLN A 35 -13.79 -0.80 12.14
C GLN A 35 -13.95 0.69 11.79
N PRO A 36 -13.20 1.21 10.80
CA PRO A 36 -13.31 2.59 10.39
C PRO A 36 -14.70 2.87 9.80
N THR A 37 -15.18 4.09 9.98
CA THR A 37 -16.35 4.56 9.26
C THR A 37 -16.08 4.58 7.76
N VAL A 38 -17.13 4.60 6.95
CA VAL A 38 -17.01 4.68 5.49
C VAL A 38 -16.22 5.92 5.09
N GLN A 39 -16.48 7.07 5.74
CA GLN A 39 -15.74 8.31 5.52
C GLN A 39 -14.25 8.19 5.88
N GLU A 40 -13.94 7.57 7.02
CA GLU A 40 -12.55 7.32 7.44
C GLU A 40 -11.84 6.35 6.50
N ALA A 41 -12.53 5.35 5.98
CA ALA A 41 -11.98 4.41 5.01
C ALA A 41 -11.59 5.12 3.70
N PHE A 42 -12.43 6.05 3.21
CA PHE A 42 -12.10 6.87 2.05
C PHE A 42 -11.00 7.88 2.34
N GLN A 43 -10.93 8.46 3.54
CA GLN A 43 -9.81 9.33 3.95
C GLN A 43 -8.50 8.56 4.07
N ARG A 44 -8.55 7.27 4.45
CA ARG A 44 -7.40 6.36 4.48
C ARG A 44 -6.89 5.95 3.11
N GLN A 45 -7.62 6.23 2.00
CA GLN A 45 -7.05 6.18 0.65
C GLN A 45 -6.09 7.36 0.40
N ALA A 46 -5.13 7.55 1.31
CA ALA A 46 -4.03 8.45 1.07
C ALA A 46 -3.13 7.88 -0.03
N SER A 47 -2.49 8.78 -0.79
CA SER A 47 -1.38 8.40 -1.67
C SER A 47 -0.39 7.54 -0.90
N TYR A 48 0.18 6.51 -1.53
CA TYR A 48 1.19 5.68 -0.90
C TYR A 48 2.32 6.58 -0.38
N GLY A 49 2.53 6.53 0.94
CA GLY A 49 3.60 7.28 1.57
C GLY A 49 4.98 6.79 1.12
N PRO A 50 6.05 7.57 1.33
CA PRO A 50 7.41 7.21 0.93
C PRO A 50 7.91 5.88 1.54
N SER A 51 7.40 5.53 2.72
CA SER A 51 7.75 4.31 3.44
C SER A 51 6.86 3.11 3.09
N SER A 52 5.82 3.30 2.26
CA SER A 52 4.91 2.23 1.86
C SER A 52 5.65 1.12 1.13
N HIS A 53 5.45 -0.12 1.57
CA HIS A 53 6.01 -1.30 0.90
C HIS A 53 5.58 -1.35 -0.57
N ARG A 54 4.30 -1.08 -0.83
CA ARG A 54 3.74 -1.04 -2.19
C ARG A 54 4.39 0.01 -3.07
N ALA A 55 4.69 1.20 -2.55
CA ALA A 55 5.39 2.23 -3.31
C ALA A 55 6.81 1.79 -3.69
N LYS A 56 7.53 1.12 -2.78
CA LYS A 56 8.87 0.58 -3.04
C LYS A 56 8.86 -0.51 -4.11
N GLU A 57 7.88 -1.42 -4.07
CA GLU A 57 7.69 -2.44 -5.12
C GLU A 57 7.51 -1.80 -6.50
N ILE A 58 6.64 -0.77 -6.59
CA ILE A 58 6.38 -0.09 -7.85
C ILE A 58 7.63 0.68 -8.33
N ASN A 59 8.35 1.36 -7.43
CA ASN A 59 9.61 2.01 -7.75
C ASN A 59 10.61 1.01 -8.37
N HIS A 60 10.75 -0.16 -7.74
CA HIS A 60 11.63 -1.21 -8.22
C HIS A 60 11.21 -1.75 -9.58
N ALA A 61 9.90 -2.00 -9.79
CA ALA A 61 9.38 -2.45 -11.07
C ALA A 61 9.60 -1.43 -12.20
N ILE A 62 9.43 -0.14 -11.92
CA ILE A 62 9.72 0.93 -12.89
C ILE A 62 11.22 0.98 -13.20
N ALA A 63 12.08 0.91 -12.18
CA ALA A 63 13.53 0.88 -12.37
C ALA A 63 13.97 -0.34 -13.20
N TYR A 64 13.38 -1.50 -12.94
CA TYR A 64 13.59 -2.72 -13.73
C TYR A 64 13.21 -2.51 -15.20
N CYS A 65 12.03 -1.97 -15.50
CA CYS A 65 11.61 -1.68 -16.87
C CYS A 65 12.59 -0.71 -17.55
N ILE A 66 13.01 0.35 -16.86
CA ILE A 66 14.00 1.30 -17.39
C ILE A 66 15.31 0.60 -17.77
N ALA A 67 15.86 -0.22 -16.86
CA ALA A 67 17.14 -0.87 -17.09
C ALA A 67 17.04 -2.03 -18.10
N LYS A 68 15.97 -2.81 -18.04
CA LYS A 68 15.78 -4.01 -18.86
C LYS A 68 15.47 -3.66 -20.31
N ASP A 69 14.63 -2.66 -20.52
CA ASP A 69 14.17 -2.24 -21.85
C ASP A 69 15.00 -1.07 -22.40
N MET A 70 16.03 -0.63 -21.66
CA MET A 70 16.92 0.47 -22.04
C MET A 70 16.19 1.77 -22.42
N ILE A 71 15.03 2.02 -21.81
CA ILE A 71 14.26 3.23 -22.07
C ILE A 71 14.86 4.43 -21.32
N PRO A 72 14.72 5.66 -21.85
CA PRO A 72 15.27 6.83 -21.19
C PRO A 72 14.65 7.05 -19.79
N ILE A 73 15.47 7.37 -18.79
CA ILE A 73 14.99 7.61 -17.41
C ILE A 73 13.94 8.74 -17.36
N TYR A 74 14.04 9.74 -18.25
CA TYR A 74 13.06 10.84 -18.31
C TYR A 74 11.64 10.36 -18.63
N THR A 75 11.45 9.12 -19.12
CA THR A 75 10.14 8.53 -19.45
C THR A 75 9.18 8.60 -18.27
N VAL A 76 9.68 8.48 -17.03
CA VAL A 76 8.86 8.57 -15.81
C VAL A 76 8.14 9.92 -15.65
N ALA A 77 8.67 10.98 -16.28
CA ALA A 77 8.09 12.32 -16.29
C ALA A 77 7.24 12.61 -17.53
N LYS A 78 7.18 11.69 -18.50
CA LYS A 78 6.41 11.90 -19.74
C LYS A 78 4.90 11.77 -19.48
N PRO A 79 4.07 12.57 -20.16
CA PRO A 79 2.63 12.61 -19.91
C PRO A 79 1.94 11.27 -20.14
N GLY A 80 2.36 10.52 -21.17
CA GLY A 80 1.81 9.18 -21.45
C GLY A 80 2.08 8.19 -20.31
N PHE A 81 3.30 8.18 -19.78
CA PHE A 81 3.66 7.32 -18.64
C PHE A 81 2.89 7.72 -17.37
N LEU A 82 2.80 9.02 -17.08
CA LEU A 82 2.03 9.52 -15.93
C LEU A 82 0.54 9.15 -16.04
N LYS A 83 -0.04 9.22 -17.25
CA LYS A 83 -1.43 8.80 -17.51
C LYS A 83 -1.60 7.30 -17.29
N LEU A 84 -0.66 6.48 -17.75
CA LEU A 84 -0.64 5.04 -17.50
C LEU A 84 -0.66 4.76 -16.00
N MET A 85 0.30 5.32 -15.25
CA MET A 85 0.42 5.11 -13.80
C MET A 85 -0.81 5.58 -13.03
N LYS A 86 -1.38 6.73 -13.38
CA LYS A 86 -2.62 7.22 -12.75
C LYS A 86 -3.82 6.29 -12.99
N THR A 87 -3.83 5.59 -14.12
CA THR A 87 -4.92 4.67 -14.48
C THR A 87 -4.75 3.31 -13.80
N THR A 88 -3.52 2.79 -13.75
CA THR A 88 -3.24 1.45 -13.19
C THR A 88 -3.08 1.47 -11.67
N VAL A 89 -2.43 2.49 -11.12
CA VAL A 89 -2.17 2.62 -9.68
C VAL A 89 -2.42 4.06 -9.21
N PRO A 90 -3.69 4.46 -9.03
CA PRO A 90 -4.07 5.87 -8.80
C PRO A 90 -3.52 6.46 -7.49
N LEU A 91 -3.25 5.62 -6.49
CA LEU A 91 -2.69 6.05 -5.20
C LEU A 91 -1.16 6.19 -5.22
N TYR A 92 -0.50 5.80 -6.31
CA TYR A 92 0.95 5.89 -6.41
C TYR A 92 1.38 7.21 -7.03
N LYS A 93 2.25 7.92 -6.31
CA LYS A 93 2.92 9.11 -6.84
C LYS A 93 4.26 8.73 -7.44
N VAL A 94 4.38 8.85 -8.76
CA VAL A 94 5.61 8.57 -9.50
C VAL A 94 6.75 9.48 -8.99
N PRO A 95 7.89 8.92 -8.51
CA PRO A 95 9.05 9.70 -8.13
C PRO A 95 9.68 10.44 -9.30
N SER A 96 10.49 11.46 -8.98
CA SER A 96 11.21 12.21 -10.00
C SER A 96 12.24 11.35 -10.74
N GLN A 97 12.59 11.75 -11.96
CA GLN A 97 13.72 11.15 -12.71
C GLN A 97 15.02 11.14 -11.88
N LYS A 98 15.27 12.19 -11.09
CA LYS A 98 16.46 12.27 -10.21
C LYS A 98 16.49 11.16 -9.18
N PHE A 99 15.33 10.77 -8.62
CA PHE A 99 15.24 9.65 -7.70
C PHE A 99 15.64 8.33 -8.37
N PHE A 100 15.11 8.06 -9.57
CA PHE A 100 15.48 6.84 -10.31
C PHE A 100 16.97 6.82 -10.67
N SER A 101 17.50 7.94 -11.18
CA SER A 101 18.91 8.04 -11.58
C SER A 101 19.89 7.99 -10.41
N LYS A 102 19.58 8.60 -9.27
CA LYS A 102 20.53 8.74 -8.14
C LYS A 102 20.31 7.72 -7.01
N THR A 103 19.17 7.03 -6.98
CA THR A 103 18.81 6.16 -5.86
C THR A 103 18.42 4.76 -6.31
N GLU A 104 17.32 4.62 -7.06
CA GLU A 104 16.75 3.28 -7.32
C GLU A 104 17.59 2.46 -8.31
N LEU A 105 18.05 3.05 -9.42
CA LEU A 105 18.87 2.34 -10.42
C LEU A 105 20.26 1.97 -9.88
N PRO A 106 21.02 2.87 -9.22
CA PRO A 106 22.29 2.50 -8.60
C PRO A 106 22.15 1.38 -7.55
N LYS A 107 21.09 1.44 -6.72
CA LYS A 107 20.80 0.39 -5.74
C LYS A 107 20.58 -0.97 -6.41
N MET A 108 19.77 -1.01 -7.47
CA MET A 108 19.51 -2.23 -8.23
C MET A 108 20.78 -2.79 -8.88
N TYR A 109 21.61 -1.92 -9.46
CA TYR A 109 22.90 -2.32 -10.03
C TYR A 109 23.83 -2.95 -8.99
N ASN A 110 24.00 -2.31 -7.83
CA ASN A 110 24.88 -2.80 -6.78
C ASN A 110 24.42 -4.17 -6.25
N SER A 111 23.11 -4.33 -6.01
CA SER A 111 22.54 -5.62 -5.59
C SER A 111 22.84 -6.72 -6.61
N LEU A 112 22.60 -6.45 -7.90
CA LEU A 112 22.84 -7.44 -8.95
C LEU A 112 24.34 -7.75 -9.10
N LYS A 113 25.20 -6.73 -9.00
CA LYS A 113 26.66 -6.88 -9.04
C LYS A 113 27.16 -7.80 -7.92
N GLU A 114 26.67 -7.60 -6.69
CA GLU A 114 27.02 -8.44 -5.54
C GLU A 114 26.58 -9.90 -5.77
N ASP A 115 25.35 -10.11 -6.26
CA ASP A 115 24.83 -11.46 -6.49
C ASP A 115 25.56 -12.19 -7.62
N VAL A 116 25.90 -11.49 -8.69
CA VAL A 116 26.74 -12.03 -9.77
C VAL A 116 28.14 -12.34 -9.24
N GLY A 117 28.73 -11.46 -8.41
CA GLY A 117 30.03 -11.70 -7.77
C GLY A 117 30.04 -12.97 -6.91
N LYS A 118 28.98 -13.21 -6.12
CA LYS A 118 28.83 -14.44 -5.32
C LYS A 118 28.76 -15.68 -6.20
N ARG A 119 28.06 -15.63 -7.33
CA ARG A 119 27.93 -16.76 -8.28
C ARG A 119 29.23 -17.06 -9.02
N ILE A 120 30.03 -16.04 -9.31
CA ILE A 120 31.34 -16.23 -9.96
C ILE A 120 32.37 -16.81 -8.99
N ALA A 121 32.23 -16.56 -7.68
CA ALA A 121 33.13 -17.07 -6.64
C ALA A 121 32.84 -18.51 -6.19
N GLN A 122 31.78 -19.14 -6.73
CA GLN A 122 31.39 -20.54 -6.49
C GLN A 122 32.00 -21.44 -7.56
#